data_AF-A0A354JKU3-F1
#
_entry.id   AF-A0A354JKU3-F1
#
_cell.length_a   1.000
_cell.length_b   1.000
_cell.length_c   1.000
_cell.angle_alpha   90.00
_cell.angle_beta   90.00
_cell.angle_gamma   90.00
#
_symmetry.space_group_name_H-M   'P 1'
#
loop_
_entity.id
_entity.type
_entity.pdbx_description
1 polymer ?
#
loop_
_entity_poly.entity_id
_entity_poly.type
_entity_poly.pdbx_seq_one_letter_code
_entity_poly.pdbx_strand_id
1 'polypeptide(L)' 'HLKHEMAAKWHNWLISEEGQQAIADFKVDGQQLFFPNAK' A
#
# COMPACT_ATOMS: atom_id res chain seq x y z
N HIS A 1 0.17 21.55 -9.26
CA HIS A 1 -0.35 21.52 -7.88
C HIS A 1 -1.24 20.31 -7.59
N LEU A 2 -2.39 20.11 -8.24
CA LEU A 2 -3.29 18.94 -8.02
C LEU A 2 -2.61 17.55 -8.05
N LYS A 3 -1.70 17.32 -9.01
CA LYS A 3 -0.98 16.03 -9.12
C LYS A 3 -0.07 15.74 -7.91
N HIS A 4 0.44 16.77 -7.25
CA HIS A 4 1.31 16.61 -6.08
C HIS A 4 0.51 16.23 -4.84
N GLU A 5 -0.66 16.85 -4.62
CA GLU A 5 -1.51 16.52 -3.47
C GLU A 5 -2.05 15.08 -3.56
N MET A 6 -2.41 14.63 -4.76
CA MET A 6 -2.84 13.24 -4.95
C MET A 6 -1.68 12.25 -4.74
N ALA A 7 -0.47 12.58 -5.20
CA ALA A 7 0.71 11.76 -4.95
C ALA A 7 1.04 11.66 -3.46
N ALA A 8 0.94 12.76 -2.70
CA ALA A 8 1.17 12.76 -1.25
C ALA A 8 0.11 11.93 -0.51
N LYS A 9 -1.17 12.05 -0.88
CA LYS A 9 -2.24 11.23 -0.29
C LYS A 9 -2.04 9.75 -0.55
N TRP A 10 -1.70 9.38 -1.80
CA TRP A 10 -1.41 7.99 -2.15
C TRP A 10 -0.18 7.46 -1.41
N HIS A 11 0.90 8.25 -1.34
CA HIS A 11 2.10 7.86 -0.61
C HIS A 11 1.82 7.62 0.87
N ASN A 12 1.09 8.53 1.52
CA ASN A 12 0.73 8.40 2.93
C ASN A 12 -0.15 7.16 3.18
N TRP A 13 -1.07 6.85 2.28
CA TRP A 13 -1.84 5.61 2.36
C TRP A 13 -0.96 4.37 2.15
N LEU A 14 -0.05 4.41 1.18
CA LEU A 14 0.82 3.27 0.86
C LEU A 14 1.69 2.83 2.04
N ILE A 15 2.16 3.78 2.86
CA ILE A 15 3.00 3.50 4.05
C ILE A 15 2.20 3.34 5.34
N SER A 16 0.88 3.52 5.33
CA SER A 16 0.05 3.38 6.54
C SER A 16 -0.20 1.91 6.88
N GLU A 17 -0.64 1.64 8.11
CA GLU A 17 -1.05 0.30 8.54
C GLU A 17 -2.13 -0.29 7.60
N GLU A 18 -3.10 0.52 7.19
CA GLU A 18 -4.16 0.12 6.26
C GLU A 18 -3.60 -0.29 4.90
N GLY A 19 -2.69 0.50 4.33
CA GLY A 19 -2.05 0.19 3.06
C GLY A 19 -1.19 -1.07 3.14
N GLN A 20 -0.43 -1.23 4.23
CA GLN A 20 0.39 -2.42 4.45
C GLN A 20 -0.47 -3.68 4.65
N GLN A 21 -1.61 -3.58 5.34
CA GLN A 21 -2.55 -4.69 5.49
C GLN A 21 -3.15 -5.10 4.14
N ALA A 22 -3.56 -4.11 3.32
CA ALA A 22 -4.07 -4.38 1.98
C ALA A 22 -3.03 -5.08 1.08
N ILE A 23 -1.74 -4.73 1.23
CA ILE A 23 -0.64 -5.41 0.53
C ILE A 23 -0.49 -6.86 1.03
N ALA A 24 -0.59 -7.09 2.34
CA ALA A 24 -0.48 -8.42 2.93
C ALA A 24 -1.63 -9.36 2.52
N ASP A 25 -2.83 -8.80 2.39
CA ASP A 25 -4.05 -9.54 2.05
C ASP A 25 -4.13 -9.86 0.55
N PHE A 26 -3.33 -9.20 -0.29
CA PHE A 26 -3.31 -9.46 -1.71
C PHE A 26 -2.69 -10.84 -2.02
N LYS A 27 -3.54 -11.74 -2.51
CA LYS A 27 -3.18 -13.11 -2.87
C LYS A 27 -3.57 -13.43 -4.31
N VAL A 28 -2.73 -14.19 -4.98
CA VAL A 28 -3.02 -14.80 -6.29
C VAL A 28 -2.89 -16.31 -6.11
N ASP A 29 -3.89 -17.07 -6.55
CA ASP A 29 -3.96 -18.52 -6.36
C ASP A 29 -3.76 -18.98 -4.90
N GLY A 30 -4.24 -18.16 -3.95
CA GLY A 30 -4.12 -18.44 -2.51
C GLY A 30 -2.74 -18.14 -1.90
N GLN A 31 -1.77 -17.72 -2.71
CA GLN A 31 -0.42 -17.37 -2.25
C GLN A 31 -0.27 -15.86 -2.11
N GLN A 32 0.32 -15.42 -0.99
CA GLN A 32 0.68 -14.03 -0.78
C GLN A 32 1.85 -13.66 -1.69
N LEU A 33 1.63 -12.65 -2.55
CA LEU A 33 2.62 -12.24 -3.55
C LEU A 33 3.51 -11.09 -3.07
N PHE A 34 2.98 -10.25 -2.17
CA PHE A 34 3.67 -9.07 -1.67
C PHE A 34 3.82 -9.13 -0.15
N PHE A 35 4.97 -8.68 0.34
CA PHE A 35 5.29 -8.64 1.76
C PHE A 35 5.37 -7.18 2.22
N PRO A 36 4.61 -6.81 3.28
CA PRO A 36 4.73 -5.48 3.89
C PRO A 36 6.16 -5.20 4.32
N ASN A 37 6.65 -3.99 4.05
CA ASN A 37 8.00 -3.57 4.42
C ASN A 37 8.09 -2.10 4.86
N ALA A 38 6.96 -1.45 5.13
CA ALA A 38 6.99 -0.16 5.81
C ALA A 38 7.61 -0.35 7.21
N LYS A 39 8.54 0.55 7.57
CA LYS A 39 9.25 0.52 8.85
C LYS A 39 8.48 1.24 9.95
#